data_AF-A0A1S8DD03-F1
#
_entry.id   AF-A0A1S8DD03-F1
#
_cell.length_a   1.000
_cell.length_b   1.000
_cell.length_c   1.000
_cell.angle_alpha   90.00
_cell.angle_beta   90.00
_cell.angle_gamma   90.00
#
_symmetry.space_group_name_H-M   'P 1'
#
loop_
_entity.id
_entity.type
_entity.pdbx_description
1 polymer ?
#
loop_
_entity_poly.entity_id
_entity_poly.type
_entity_poly.pdbx_seq_one_letter_code
_entity_poly.pdbx_strand_id
1 'polypeptide(L)'
;MTYLYLYLGIGLLVGIGFSVRGARAYAKAPAITEVAAQALDPDWQPPKRRWLPLILISSLIWPMLLLLLLVDRPLKPAAPMPEFAVTSQHLQEALSVVEIEARERVFDPLGTVPDVPFGHLNTAWQEFLAQCEEGGEFRRFAADWDAGWCRGRREGYVEMVDGQPGRFFMTLCKTLPEE
;
A
#
# COMPACT_ATOMS: atom_id res chain seq x y z
N MET A 1 -3.50 21.92 -4.89
CA MET A 1 -2.48 22.92 -4.50
C MET A 1 -3.09 24.26 -4.10
N THR A 2 -4.08 24.80 -4.81
CA THR A 2 -4.76 26.08 -4.48
C THR A 2 -5.37 26.14 -3.07
N TYR A 3 -6.03 25.07 -2.63
CA TYR A 3 -6.65 25.01 -1.29
C TYR A 3 -5.64 25.03 -0.13
N LEU A 4 -4.42 24.54 -0.37
CA LEU A 4 -3.36 24.56 0.64
C LEU A 4 -2.91 25.99 0.92
N TYR A 5 -2.69 26.78 -0.14
CA TYR A 5 -2.30 28.19 -0.01
C TYR A 5 -3.41 29.05 0.61
N LEU A 6 -4.68 28.75 0.29
CA LEU A 6 -5.82 29.45 0.88
C LEU A 6 -5.93 29.18 2.39
N TYR A 7 -5.76 27.92 2.79
CA TYR A 7 -5.73 27.51 4.20
C TYR A 7 -4.57 28.16 4.96
N LEU A 8 -3.38 28.20 4.36
CA LEU A 8 -2.19 28.84 4.92
C LEU A 8 -2.40 30.35 5.13
N GLY A 9 -3.01 31.01 4.13
CA GLY A 9 -3.33 32.44 4.21
C GLY A 9 -4.36 32.75 5.30
N ILE A 10 -5.42 31.96 5.40
CA ILE A 10 -6.45 32.14 6.45
C ILE A 10 -5.88 31.84 7.84
N GLY A 11 -5.08 30.78 7.98
CA GLY A 11 -4.41 30.42 9.23
C GLY A 11 -3.45 31.52 9.72
N LEU A 12 -2.69 32.13 8.80
CA LEU A 12 -1.82 33.26 9.10
C LEU A 12 -2.61 34.47 9.60
N LEU A 13 -3.70 34.84 8.91
CA LEU A 13 -4.53 35.98 9.28
C LEU A 13 -5.23 35.78 10.64
N VAL A 14 -5.74 34.58 10.91
CA VAL A 14 -6.35 34.23 12.19
C VAL A 14 -5.30 34.21 13.32
N GLY A 15 -4.12 33.64 13.07
CA GLY A 15 -3.02 33.61 14.03
C GLY A 15 -2.52 35.01 14.40
N ILE A 16 -2.36 35.90 13.42
CA ILE A 16 -2.00 37.31 13.65
C ILE A 16 -3.11 38.02 14.44
N GLY A 17 -4.38 37.84 14.06
CA GLY A 17 -5.51 38.45 14.76
C GLY A 17 -5.62 38.00 16.22
N PHE A 18 -5.44 36.70 16.49
CA PHE A 18 -5.49 36.13 17.83
C PHE A 18 -4.28 36.54 18.67
N SER A 19 -3.09 36.66 18.05
CA SER A 19 -1.88 37.16 18.73
C SER A 19 -2.04 38.63 19.11
N VAL A 20 -2.55 39.48 18.21
CA VAL A 20 -2.80 40.90 18.50
C VAL A 20 -3.89 41.06 19.57
N ARG A 21 -4.97 40.29 19.50
CA ARG A 21 -6.07 40.36 20.48
C ARG A 21 -5.67 39.77 21.84
N GLY A 22 -5.04 38.61 21.84
CA GLY A 22 -4.57 37.91 23.04
C GLY A 22 -3.53 38.75 23.75
N ALA A 23 -2.60 39.35 23.02
CA ALA A 23 -1.59 40.15 23.64
C ALA A 23 -2.13 41.54 24.09
N ARG A 24 -3.15 42.11 23.39
CA ARG A 24 -3.94 43.24 23.94
C ARG A 24 -4.74 42.89 25.19
N ALA A 25 -5.24 41.67 25.31
CA ALA A 25 -5.94 41.19 26.50
C ALA A 25 -4.95 40.92 27.65
N TYR A 26 -3.77 40.38 27.33
CA TYR A 26 -2.66 40.16 28.27
C TYR A 26 -2.06 41.48 28.76
N ALA A 27 -2.09 42.53 27.94
CA ALA A 27 -1.75 43.90 28.35
C ALA A 27 -2.68 44.47 29.44
N LYS A 28 -3.90 43.95 29.55
CA LYS A 28 -4.92 44.43 30.49
C LYS A 28 -4.94 43.66 31.82
N ALA A 29 -4.32 42.48 31.90
CA ALA A 29 -4.31 41.66 33.10
C ALA A 29 -2.85 41.44 33.58
N PRO A 30 -2.44 42.01 34.72
CA PRO A 30 -1.10 41.79 35.23
C PRO A 30 -0.93 40.33 35.64
N ALA A 31 0.20 39.72 35.29
CA ALA A 31 0.49 38.36 35.74
C ALA A 31 0.73 38.39 37.26
N ILE A 32 0.49 37.27 37.97
CA ILE A 32 0.66 37.20 39.44
C ILE A 32 2.08 37.61 39.88
N THR A 33 3.07 37.32 39.04
CA THR A 33 4.47 37.73 39.24
C THR A 33 4.69 39.24 39.13
N GLU A 34 3.86 39.96 38.37
CA GLU A 34 3.92 41.42 38.23
C GLU A 34 3.23 42.13 39.38
N VAL A 35 2.12 41.59 39.87
CA VAL A 35 1.49 42.08 41.11
C VAL A 35 2.47 41.97 42.28
N ALA A 36 3.24 40.88 42.33
CA ALA A 36 4.31 40.70 43.33
C ALA A 36 5.51 41.63 43.10
N ALA A 37 5.96 41.82 41.86
CA ALA A 37 7.09 42.70 41.54
C ALA A 37 6.76 44.19 41.77
N GLN A 38 5.54 44.62 41.45
CA GLN A 38 5.07 46.00 41.63
C GLN A 38 4.76 46.32 43.10
N ALA A 39 4.46 45.30 43.92
CA ALA A 39 4.39 45.43 45.38
C ALA A 39 5.78 45.57 46.04
N LEU A 40 6.84 45.10 45.38
CA LEU A 40 8.23 45.22 45.84
C LEU A 40 8.92 46.50 45.33
N ASP A 41 8.58 46.96 44.13
CA ASP A 41 9.07 48.21 43.53
C ASP A 41 7.94 48.92 42.74
N PRO A 42 7.41 50.05 43.23
CA PRO A 42 6.26 50.72 42.63
C PRO A 42 6.57 51.42 41.29
N ASP A 43 7.85 51.69 40.98
CA ASP A 43 8.25 52.35 39.73
C ASP A 43 8.65 51.34 38.63
N TRP A 44 8.51 50.05 38.91
CA TRP A 44 8.82 48.99 37.97
C TRP A 44 7.89 49.02 36.75
N GLN A 45 8.46 49.13 35.54
CA GLN A 45 7.70 49.03 34.28
C GLN A 45 8.01 47.71 33.55
N PRO A 46 6.97 46.98 33.08
CA PRO A 46 7.19 45.73 32.38
C PRO A 46 7.90 45.97 31.04
N PRO A 47 8.86 45.11 30.65
CA PRO A 47 9.60 45.29 29.41
C PRO A 47 8.67 45.17 28.19
N LYS A 48 8.77 46.13 27.25
CA LYS A 48 8.00 46.16 25.98
C LYS A 48 8.14 44.89 25.12
N ARG A 49 9.11 44.03 25.44
CA ARG A 49 9.45 42.79 24.74
C ARG A 49 8.70 41.55 25.25
N ARG A 50 7.73 41.72 26.17
CA ARG A 50 6.93 40.66 26.82
C ARG A 50 6.09 39.79 25.87
N TRP A 51 5.88 40.24 24.63
CA TRP A 51 4.96 39.62 23.66
C TRP A 51 5.70 38.66 22.71
N LEU A 52 7.03 38.78 22.63
CA LEU A 52 7.88 37.91 21.82
C LEU A 52 7.74 36.41 22.13
N PRO A 53 7.70 35.93 23.39
CA PRO A 53 7.59 34.50 23.64
C PRO A 53 6.26 33.93 23.13
N LEU A 54 5.16 34.68 23.22
CA LEU A 54 3.85 34.24 22.75
C LEU A 54 3.81 34.12 21.21
N ILE A 55 4.44 35.09 20.52
CA ILE A 55 4.58 35.09 19.06
C ILE A 55 5.48 33.93 18.61
N LEU A 56 6.59 33.69 19.31
CA LEU A 56 7.50 32.56 19.03
C LEU A 56 6.78 31.21 19.20
N ILE A 57 6.05 31.03 20.30
CA ILE A 57 5.30 29.79 20.56
C ILE A 57 4.20 29.58 19.52
N SER A 58 3.41 30.62 19.21
CA SER A 58 2.37 30.54 18.17
C SER A 58 2.96 30.25 16.79
N SER A 59 4.10 30.85 16.46
CA SER A 59 4.82 30.61 15.20
C SER A 59 5.41 29.20 15.10
N LEU A 60 5.69 28.53 16.22
CA LEU A 60 6.27 27.18 16.25
C LEU A 60 5.20 26.08 16.31
N ILE A 61 4.03 26.37 16.89
CA ILE A 61 2.91 25.43 17.01
C ILE A 61 2.26 25.15 15.64
N TRP A 62 2.13 26.15 14.78
CA TRP A 62 1.43 25.99 13.51
C TRP A 62 2.15 25.05 12.49
N PRO A 63 3.49 25.08 12.29
CA PRO A 63 4.16 24.12 11.41
C PRO A 63 4.14 22.70 11.98
N MET A 64 4.14 22.55 13.31
CA MET A 64 4.01 21.25 13.97
C MET A 64 2.64 20.63 13.70
N LEU A 65 1.55 21.40 13.82
CA LEU A 65 0.19 20.96 13.46
C LEU A 65 0.08 20.58 11.98
N LEU A 66 0.74 21.34 11.09
CA LEU A 66 0.75 21.05 9.66
C LEU A 66 1.51 19.75 9.36
N LEU A 67 2.65 19.51 10.03
CA LEU A 67 3.39 18.25 9.94
C LEU A 67 2.56 17.06 10.40
N LEU A 68 1.87 17.18 11.54
CA LEU A 68 0.97 16.13 12.04
C LEU A 68 -0.14 15.82 11.03
N LEU A 69 -0.76 16.85 10.45
CA LEU A 69 -1.80 16.70 9.42
C LEU A 69 -1.29 16.11 8.09
N LEU A 70 0.01 16.22 7.79
CA LEU A 70 0.63 15.64 6.59
C LEU A 70 1.04 14.18 6.83
N VAL A 71 1.55 13.86 8.01
CA VAL A 71 1.97 12.50 8.41
C VAL A 71 0.75 11.58 8.56
N ASP A 72 -0.38 12.11 9.06
CA ASP A 72 -1.64 11.36 9.20
C ASP A 72 -2.40 11.16 7.87
N ARG A 73 -1.84 11.60 6.73
CA ARG A 73 -2.40 11.21 5.43
C ARG A 73 -1.92 9.78 5.16
N PRO A 74 -2.80 8.76 5.20
CA PRO A 74 -2.42 7.46 4.68
C PRO A 74 -2.00 7.68 3.23
N LEU A 75 -0.76 7.29 2.89
CA LEU A 75 -0.42 7.10 1.49
C LEU A 75 -1.53 6.24 0.92
N LYS A 76 -2.27 6.78 -0.04
CA LYS A 76 -3.34 6.04 -0.70
C LYS A 76 -2.69 4.75 -1.18
N PRO A 77 -3.07 3.57 -0.66
CA PRO A 77 -2.44 2.33 -1.08
C PRO A 77 -2.57 2.29 -2.59
N ALA A 78 -1.45 2.01 -3.27
CA ALA A 78 -1.48 1.74 -4.70
C ALA A 78 -2.60 0.71 -4.93
N ALA A 79 -3.39 0.91 -5.99
CA ALA A 79 -4.50 0.01 -6.29
C ALA A 79 -3.99 -1.45 -6.20
N PRO A 80 -4.71 -2.36 -5.52
CA PRO A 80 -4.24 -3.72 -5.36
C PRO A 80 -3.98 -4.31 -6.75
N MET A 81 -2.82 -4.96 -6.89
CA MET A 81 -2.41 -5.63 -8.11
C MET A 81 -3.53 -6.60 -8.53
N PRO A 82 -3.96 -6.60 -9.80
CA PRO A 82 -5.04 -7.47 -10.23
C PRO A 82 -4.64 -8.92 -9.99
N GLU A 83 -5.44 -9.66 -9.22
CA GLU A 83 -5.17 -11.08 -8.99
C GLU A 83 -5.43 -11.85 -10.30
N PHE A 84 -4.54 -12.79 -10.64
CA PHE A 84 -4.71 -13.57 -11.86
C PHE A 84 -5.75 -14.66 -11.62
N ALA A 85 -6.74 -14.70 -12.50
CA ALA A 85 -7.73 -15.76 -12.56
C ALA A 85 -7.76 -16.40 -13.95
N VAL A 86 -7.89 -17.73 -13.99
CA VAL A 86 -8.11 -18.45 -15.25
C VAL A 86 -9.57 -18.24 -15.65
N THR A 87 -9.79 -17.74 -16.87
CA THR A 87 -11.13 -17.59 -17.43
C THR A 87 -11.35 -18.60 -18.55
N SER A 88 -12.60 -18.83 -18.93
CA SER A 88 -12.95 -19.77 -20.01
C SER A 88 -12.26 -19.44 -21.35
N GLN A 89 -11.85 -18.20 -21.57
CA GLN A 89 -11.13 -17.76 -22.77
C GLN A 89 -9.68 -18.26 -22.82
N HIS A 90 -9.10 -18.60 -21.67
CA HIS A 90 -7.73 -19.10 -21.56
C HIS A 90 -7.65 -20.63 -21.71
N LEU A 91 -8.79 -21.31 -21.62
CA LEU A 91 -8.87 -22.77 -21.65
C LEU A 91 -8.56 -23.31 -23.05
N GLN A 92 -7.80 -24.40 -23.07
CA GLN A 92 -7.41 -25.11 -24.28
C GLN A 92 -8.00 -26.53 -24.23
N GLU A 93 -7.14 -27.53 -24.42
CA GLU A 93 -7.48 -28.95 -24.42
C GLU A 93 -7.81 -29.49 -23.02
N ALA A 94 -8.76 -30.43 -22.97
CA ALA A 94 -9.05 -31.24 -21.79
C ALA A 94 -8.09 -32.42 -21.72
N LEU A 95 -7.58 -32.69 -20.52
CA LEU A 95 -6.58 -33.71 -20.26
C LEU A 95 -6.91 -34.42 -18.95
N SER A 96 -6.63 -35.72 -18.89
CA SER A 96 -6.59 -36.47 -17.64
C SER A 96 -5.27 -36.26 -16.91
N VAL A 97 -5.25 -36.53 -15.60
CA VAL A 97 -4.03 -36.49 -14.78
C VAL A 97 -2.91 -37.35 -15.38
N VAL A 98 -3.25 -38.54 -15.89
CA VAL A 98 -2.27 -39.47 -16.50
C VAL A 98 -1.66 -38.88 -17.77
N GLU A 99 -2.47 -38.23 -18.61
CA GLU A 99 -1.97 -37.56 -19.83
C GLU A 99 -1.10 -36.36 -19.51
N ILE A 100 -1.47 -35.58 -18.48
CA ILE A 100 -0.68 -34.46 -17.98
C ILE A 100 0.69 -34.95 -17.50
N GLU A 101 0.72 -35.96 -16.63
CA GLU A 101 1.96 -36.51 -16.09
C GLU A 101 2.82 -37.16 -17.17
N ALA A 102 2.23 -37.84 -18.15
CA ALA A 102 2.98 -38.40 -19.27
C ALA A 102 3.65 -37.31 -20.12
N ARG A 103 2.97 -36.17 -20.32
CA ARG A 103 3.48 -35.04 -21.09
C ARG A 103 4.58 -34.27 -20.38
N GLU A 104 4.45 -34.12 -19.07
CA GLU A 104 5.36 -33.32 -18.24
C GLU A 104 6.49 -34.18 -17.63
N ARG A 105 6.56 -35.47 -17.99
CA ARG A 105 7.67 -36.35 -17.68
C ARG A 105 8.77 -36.19 -18.72
N VAL A 106 9.96 -35.82 -18.26
CA VAL A 106 11.15 -35.67 -19.10
C VAL A 106 12.05 -36.89 -18.90
N PHE A 107 12.29 -37.64 -19.98
CA PHE A 107 13.21 -38.77 -19.95
C PHE A 107 14.66 -38.28 -20.04
N ASP A 108 15.43 -38.49 -18.96
CA ASP A 108 16.87 -38.27 -18.95
C ASP A 108 17.61 -39.58 -19.31
N PRO A 109 18.21 -39.69 -20.52
CA PRO A 109 18.91 -40.91 -20.94
C PRO A 109 20.14 -41.22 -20.10
N LEU A 110 20.67 -40.25 -19.36
CA LEU A 110 21.83 -40.44 -18.47
C LEU A 110 21.41 -40.78 -17.03
N GLY A 111 20.11 -40.75 -16.71
CA GLY A 111 19.58 -41.08 -15.38
C GLY A 111 20.11 -40.19 -14.25
N THR A 112 20.49 -38.95 -14.57
CA THR A 112 21.01 -37.97 -13.61
C THR A 112 19.88 -37.30 -12.83
N VAL A 113 18.69 -37.20 -13.43
CA VAL A 113 17.48 -36.61 -12.82
C VAL A 113 16.42 -37.69 -12.54
N PRO A 114 15.65 -37.58 -11.45
CA PRO A 114 14.53 -38.50 -11.18
C PRO A 114 13.50 -38.50 -12.31
N ASP A 115 13.01 -39.68 -12.67
CA ASP A 115 11.98 -39.89 -13.69
C ASP A 115 10.57 -39.61 -13.12
N VAL A 116 10.33 -38.35 -12.76
CA VAL A 116 9.06 -37.86 -12.19
C VAL A 116 8.46 -36.76 -13.06
N PRO A 117 7.12 -36.69 -13.17
CA PRO A 117 6.48 -35.62 -13.92
C PRO A 117 6.75 -34.28 -13.24
N PHE A 118 6.95 -33.23 -14.04
CA PHE A 118 7.26 -31.87 -13.61
C PHE A 118 8.63 -31.69 -12.92
N GLY A 119 9.45 -32.74 -12.81
CA GLY A 119 10.78 -32.67 -12.18
C GLY A 119 10.72 -32.07 -10.76
N HIS A 120 11.35 -30.91 -10.56
CA HIS A 120 11.36 -30.22 -9.26
C HIS A 120 9.97 -29.72 -8.79
N LEU A 121 9.01 -29.57 -9.70
CA LEU A 121 7.64 -29.17 -9.38
C LEU A 121 6.73 -30.36 -9.05
N ASN A 122 7.26 -31.59 -9.06
CA ASN A 122 6.48 -32.79 -8.78
C ASN A 122 5.79 -32.74 -7.42
N THR A 123 6.48 -32.29 -6.38
CA THR A 123 5.90 -32.18 -5.02
C THR A 123 4.70 -31.23 -5.00
N ALA A 124 4.84 -30.05 -5.62
CA ALA A 124 3.76 -29.08 -5.72
C ALA A 124 2.58 -29.60 -6.56
N TRP A 125 2.86 -30.40 -7.59
CA TRP A 125 1.83 -31.07 -8.38
C TRP A 125 1.03 -32.09 -7.55
N GLN A 126 1.70 -32.92 -6.75
CA GLN A 126 1.03 -33.88 -5.87
C GLN A 126 0.19 -33.19 -4.80
N GLU A 127 0.69 -32.09 -4.21
CA GLU A 127 -0.05 -31.26 -3.26
C GLU A 127 -1.26 -30.57 -3.90
N PHE A 128 -1.16 -30.18 -5.17
CA PHE A 128 -2.27 -29.63 -5.95
C PHE A 128 -3.35 -30.70 -6.17
N LEU A 129 -2.97 -31.90 -6.63
CA LEU A 129 -3.90 -33.01 -6.83
C LEU A 129 -4.59 -33.43 -5.54
N ALA A 130 -3.90 -33.41 -4.40
CA ALA A 130 -4.48 -33.74 -3.09
C ALA A 130 -5.60 -32.76 -2.65
N GLN A 131 -5.69 -31.59 -3.28
CA GLN A 131 -6.72 -30.58 -3.03
C GLN A 131 -7.86 -30.63 -4.06
N CYS A 132 -7.65 -31.31 -5.18
CA CYS A 132 -8.65 -31.48 -6.24
C CYS A 132 -9.58 -32.66 -5.94
N GLU A 133 -10.75 -32.67 -6.57
CA GLU A 133 -11.68 -33.79 -6.49
C GLU A 133 -11.15 -35.01 -7.27
N GLU A 134 -11.32 -36.20 -6.68
CA GLU A 134 -10.96 -37.45 -7.36
C GLU A 134 -11.79 -37.61 -8.64
N GLY A 135 -11.10 -37.71 -9.79
CA GLY A 135 -11.75 -37.83 -11.10
C GLY A 135 -12.18 -36.50 -11.72
N GLY A 136 -11.73 -35.36 -11.19
CA GLY A 136 -11.96 -34.05 -11.78
C GLY A 136 -11.46 -33.95 -13.24
N GLU A 137 -12.18 -33.18 -14.07
CA GLU A 137 -11.73 -32.84 -15.42
C GLU A 137 -10.67 -31.74 -15.32
N PHE A 138 -9.52 -31.94 -15.96
CA PHE A 138 -8.49 -30.90 -16.05
C PHE A 138 -8.43 -30.33 -17.46
N ARG A 139 -8.10 -29.04 -17.55
CA ARG A 139 -7.81 -28.38 -18.82
C ARG A 139 -6.48 -27.67 -18.77
N ARG A 140 -5.78 -27.68 -19.90
CA ARG A 140 -4.64 -26.78 -20.08
C ARG A 140 -5.14 -25.36 -20.27
N PHE A 141 -4.42 -24.38 -19.72
CA PHE A 141 -4.67 -22.97 -20.01
C PHE A 141 -3.39 -22.28 -20.49
N ALA A 142 -3.56 -21.25 -21.31
CA ALA A 142 -2.53 -20.26 -21.57
C ALA A 142 -3.18 -18.87 -21.60
N ALA A 143 -2.59 -17.94 -20.86
CA ALA A 143 -3.11 -16.60 -20.71
C ALA A 143 -1.98 -15.58 -20.84
N ASP A 144 -2.22 -14.56 -21.67
CA ASP A 144 -1.43 -13.34 -21.64
C ASP A 144 -2.05 -12.43 -20.58
N TRP A 145 -1.34 -12.26 -19.48
CA TRP A 145 -1.76 -11.46 -18.34
C TRP A 145 -1.06 -10.10 -18.36
N ASP A 146 -1.84 -9.05 -18.19
CA ASP A 146 -1.38 -7.66 -18.19
C ASP A 146 -1.78 -6.99 -16.86
N ALA A 147 -0.77 -6.60 -16.09
CA ALA A 147 -0.91 -5.89 -14.82
C ALA A 147 -0.77 -4.36 -14.96
N GLY A 148 -0.68 -3.85 -16.19
CA GLY A 148 -0.41 -2.46 -16.53
C GLY A 148 1.08 -2.08 -16.52
N TRP A 149 1.86 -2.63 -15.58
CA TRP A 149 3.31 -2.41 -15.46
C TRP A 149 4.14 -3.67 -15.71
N CYS A 150 3.47 -4.80 -15.91
CA CYS A 150 4.09 -6.08 -16.19
C CYS A 150 3.13 -6.87 -17.08
N ARG A 151 3.61 -7.22 -18.27
CA ARG A 151 2.93 -8.16 -19.15
C ARG A 151 3.64 -9.50 -19.06
N GLY A 152 2.89 -10.59 -18.98
CA GLY A 152 3.49 -11.91 -18.86
C GLY A 152 2.58 -13.00 -19.40
N ARG A 153 3.20 -14.05 -19.91
CA ARG A 153 2.54 -15.26 -20.33
C ARG A 153 2.53 -16.27 -19.18
N ARG A 154 1.34 -16.77 -18.86
CA ARG A 154 1.11 -17.77 -17.83
C ARG A 154 0.48 -19.00 -18.46
N GLU A 155 1.06 -20.17 -18.19
CA GLU A 155 0.52 -21.45 -18.66
C GLU A 155 0.47 -22.46 -17.53
N GLY A 156 -0.42 -23.43 -17.67
CA GLY A 156 -0.55 -24.51 -16.71
C GLY A 156 -1.83 -25.31 -16.90
N TYR A 157 -2.28 -25.91 -15.80
CA TYR A 157 -3.44 -26.78 -15.74
C TYR A 157 -4.46 -26.22 -14.75
N VAL A 158 -5.73 -26.39 -15.03
CA VAL A 158 -6.83 -25.95 -14.16
C VAL A 158 -7.84 -27.09 -14.01
N GLU A 159 -8.30 -27.29 -12.78
CA GLU A 159 -9.41 -28.17 -12.46
C GLU A 159 -10.71 -27.52 -12.91
N MET A 160 -11.60 -28.29 -13.51
CA MET A 160 -12.93 -27.85 -13.88
C MET A 160 -13.92 -28.31 -12.82
N VAL A 161 -14.55 -27.35 -12.14
CA VAL A 161 -15.59 -27.59 -11.13
C VAL A 161 -16.90 -27.03 -11.68
N ASP A 162 -17.91 -27.88 -11.84
CA ASP A 162 -19.22 -27.51 -12.42
C ASP A 162 -19.12 -26.75 -13.76
N GLY A 163 -18.14 -27.11 -14.59
CA GLY A 163 -17.90 -26.47 -15.90
C GLY A 163 -17.22 -25.09 -15.83
N GLN A 164 -16.76 -24.67 -14.65
CA GLN A 164 -16.00 -23.43 -14.46
C GLN A 164 -14.55 -23.72 -14.04
N PRO A 165 -13.59 -22.86 -14.40
CA PRO A 165 -12.21 -22.97 -13.91
C PRO A 165 -12.16 -22.79 -12.39
N GLY A 166 -11.69 -23.82 -11.68
CA GLY A 166 -11.47 -23.81 -10.24
C GLY A 166 -10.02 -23.54 -9.90
N ARG A 167 -9.41 -24.45 -9.12
CA ARG A 167 -8.00 -24.36 -8.74
C ARG A 167 -7.10 -24.57 -9.96
N PHE A 168 -6.01 -23.82 -10.03
CA PHE A 168 -5.03 -23.96 -11.12
C PHE A 168 -3.62 -24.19 -10.60
N PHE A 169 -2.84 -24.90 -11.40
CA PHE A 169 -1.42 -25.17 -11.22
C PHE A 169 -0.65 -24.55 -12.37
N MET A 170 0.29 -23.66 -12.08
CA MET A 170 1.05 -22.93 -13.09
C MET A 170 2.40 -23.61 -13.35
N THR A 171 2.69 -23.90 -14.61
CA THR A 171 3.96 -24.51 -15.05
C THR A 171 4.91 -23.49 -15.65
N LEU A 172 4.38 -22.42 -16.24
CA LEU A 172 5.14 -21.35 -16.86
C LEU A 172 4.65 -20.00 -16.37
N CYS A 173 5.59 -19.16 -15.93
CA CYS A 173 5.37 -17.73 -15.75
C CYS A 173 6.54 -16.99 -16.41
N LYS A 174 6.27 -16.30 -17.51
CA LYS A 174 7.29 -15.58 -18.29
C LYS A 174 6.87 -14.14 -18.52
N THR A 175 7.73 -13.19 -18.18
CA THR A 175 7.53 -11.78 -18.52
C THR A 175 7.71 -11.57 -20.02
N LEU A 176 6.79 -10.84 -20.63
CA LEU A 176 6.85 -10.42 -22.03
C LEU A 176 7.54 -9.05 -22.11
N PRO A 177 8.37 -8.79 -23.12
CA PRO A 177 9.00 -7.48 -23.31
C PRO A 177 7.94 -6.40 -23.60
N GLU A 178 8.21 -5.15 -23.20
CA GLU A 178 7.44 -4.00 -23.66
C GLU A 178 7.70 -3.79 -25.16
N GLU A 179 6.63 -3.71 -25.95
CA GLU A 179 6.68 -3.45 -27.40
C GLU A 179 6.97 -1.98 -27.72
#